data_AF-A0A2A5VTJ9-F1
#
_entry.id   AF-A0A2A5VTJ9-F1
#
_cell.length_a   1.000
_cell.length_b   1.000
_cell.length_c   1.000
_cell.angle_alpha   90.00
_cell.angle_beta   90.00
_cell.angle_gamma   90.00
#
_symmetry.space_group_name_H-M   'P 1'
#
loop_
_entity.id
_entity.type
_entity.pdbx_description
1 polymer ?
#
loop_
_entity_poly.entity_id
_entity_poly.type
_entity_poly.pdbx_seq_one_letter_code
_entity_poly.pdbx_strand_id
1 'polypeptide(L)'
;MGGSVSISALIVGTALLGIFALASLSLNNSAITASEVLEENLGEPEMRLINASEVNGTIHLNITNSGDEPISFDKTWFSIDGSSPIRASDYHTQTTVLFAGEIQHIQLTGTGFTSPTRLFVASMGGQSGVSFS
;
A
#
# COMPACT_ATOMS: atom_id res chain seq x y z
N MET A 1 65.35 14.31 20.43
CA MET A 1 63.93 14.69 20.67
C MET A 1 63.02 13.99 19.65
N GLY A 2 62.87 12.65 19.70
CA GLY A 2 62.14 11.88 18.67
C GLY A 2 61.01 10.97 19.18
N GLY A 3 60.87 10.76 20.49
CA GLY A 3 59.91 9.78 21.05
C GLY A 3 58.48 10.29 21.23
N SER A 4 58.25 11.60 21.25
CA SER A 4 56.90 12.18 21.50
C SER A 4 56.02 12.20 20.25
N VAL A 5 56.61 12.22 19.06
CA VAL A 5 55.88 12.33 17.78
C VAL A 5 55.24 10.98 17.41
N SER A 6 55.88 9.86 17.73
CA SER A 6 55.37 8.51 17.41
C SER A 6 54.18 8.08 18.27
N ILE A 7 54.21 8.38 19.57
CA ILE A 7 53.11 8.05 20.49
C ILE A 7 51.86 8.86 20.15
N SER A 8 52.04 10.15 19.83
CA SER A 8 50.93 11.02 19.41
C SER A 8 50.30 10.56 18.10
N ALA A 9 51.12 10.14 17.13
CA ALA A 9 50.63 9.57 15.87
C ALA A 9 49.88 8.25 16.08
N LEU A 10 50.34 7.40 17.00
CA LEU A 10 49.67 6.14 17.33
C LEU A 10 48.28 6.37 17.95
N ILE A 11 48.16 7.32 18.87
CA ILE A 11 46.89 7.67 19.53
C ILE A 11 45.89 8.24 18.50
N VAL A 12 46.34 9.11 17.60
CA VAL A 12 45.49 9.67 16.55
C VAL A 12 45.05 8.57 15.56
N GLY A 13 45.95 7.64 15.22
CA GLY A 13 45.64 6.51 14.35
C GLY A 13 44.57 5.59 14.93
N THR A 14 44.65 5.25 16.23
CA THR A 14 43.64 4.40 16.88
C THR A 14 42.29 5.12 17.02
N ALA A 15 42.29 6.42 17.29
CA ALA A 15 41.06 7.22 17.32
C ALA A 15 40.38 7.30 15.94
N LEU A 16 41.15 7.54 14.88
CA LEU A 16 40.63 7.56 13.50
C LEU A 16 40.08 6.20 13.08
N LEU A 17 40.74 5.10 13.43
CA LEU A 17 40.23 3.74 13.17
C LEU A 17 38.92 3.48 13.92
N GLY A 18 38.81 3.94 15.17
CA GLY A 18 37.56 3.83 15.95
C GLY A 18 36.40 4.62 15.33
N ILE A 19 36.66 5.87 14.92
CA ILE A 19 35.65 6.71 14.25
C ILE A 19 35.27 6.10 12.89
N PHE A 20 36.25 5.63 12.12
CA PHE A 20 36.02 5.00 10.82
C PHE A 20 35.17 3.73 10.96
N ALA A 21 35.45 2.89 11.96
CA ALA A 21 34.65 1.70 12.25
C ALA A 21 33.21 2.06 12.63
N LEU A 22 33.01 3.04 13.52
CA LEU A 22 31.68 3.51 13.91
C LEU A 22 30.91 4.11 12.73
N ALA A 23 31.58 4.91 11.90
CA ALA A 23 31.00 5.48 10.69
C ALA A 23 30.61 4.40 9.67
N SER A 24 31.46 3.37 9.49
CA SER A 24 31.17 2.25 8.60
C SER A 24 29.96 1.44 9.07
N LEU A 25 29.82 1.21 10.38
CA LEU A 25 28.63 0.56 10.95
C LEU A 25 27.37 1.42 10.77
N SER A 26 27.46 2.72 11.01
CA SER A 26 26.34 3.65 10.81
C SER A 26 25.90 3.68 9.35
N LEU A 27 26.86 3.77 8.41
CA LEU A 27 26.58 3.75 6.97
C LEU A 27 25.96 2.42 6.53
N ASN A 28 26.47 1.29 7.04
CA ASN A 28 25.92 -0.02 6.72
C ASN A 28 24.46 -0.14 7.18
N ASN A 29 24.15 0.33 8.39
CA ASN A 29 22.77 0.34 8.89
C ASN A 29 21.88 1.26 8.04
N SER A 30 22.36 2.47 7.69
CA SER A 30 21.61 3.36 6.79
C SER A 30 21.38 2.77 5.41
N ALA A 31 22.34 2.02 4.86
CA ALA A 31 22.21 1.35 3.57
C ALA A 31 21.18 0.21 3.63
N ILE A 32 21.16 -0.57 4.71
CA ILE A 32 20.16 -1.63 4.93
C ILE A 32 18.76 -1.02 5.02
N THR A 33 18.56 -0.02 5.89
CA THR A 33 17.26 0.65 6.03
C THR A 33 16.79 1.31 4.73
N ALA A 34 17.69 1.90 3.95
CA ALA A 34 17.35 2.46 2.64
C ALA A 34 16.94 1.37 1.63
N SER A 35 17.57 0.20 1.67
CA SER A 35 17.22 -0.95 0.83
C SER A 35 15.85 -1.51 1.18
N GLU A 36 15.52 -1.65 2.47
CA GLU A 36 14.22 -2.15 2.94
C GLU A 36 13.05 -1.27 2.43
N VAL A 37 13.23 0.06 2.43
CA VAL A 37 12.21 1.00 1.90
C VAL A 37 12.05 0.86 0.38
N LEU A 38 13.12 0.55 -0.35
CA LEU A 38 13.05 0.33 -1.80
C LEU A 38 12.35 -0.97 -2.16
N GLU A 39 12.51 -2.02 -1.35
CA GLU A 39 11.84 -3.31 -1.54
C GLU A 39 10.35 -3.28 -1.19
N GLU A 40 9.91 -2.36 -0.32
CA GLU A 40 8.48 -2.18 0.01
C GLU A 40 7.67 -1.50 -1.13
N ASN A 41 8.33 -1.08 -2.21
CA ASN A 41 7.69 -0.58 -3.43
C ASN A 41 7.23 -1.74 -4.34
N LEU A 42 6.53 -2.69 -3.73
CA LEU A 42 5.58 -3.56 -4.42
C LEU A 42 4.57 -2.63 -5.10
N GLY A 43 4.49 -2.69 -6.44
CA GLY A 43 3.82 -1.66 -7.23
C GLY A 43 2.40 -1.41 -6.73
N GLU A 44 2.01 -0.14 -6.62
CA GLU A 44 0.66 0.20 -6.13
C GLU A 44 -0.39 -0.60 -6.92
N PRO A 45 -1.28 -1.35 -6.23
CA PRO A 45 -2.22 -2.21 -6.91
C PRO A 45 -3.19 -1.36 -7.76
N GLU A 46 -3.20 -1.58 -9.07
CA GLU A 46 -4.08 -0.85 -9.97
C GLU A 46 -5.49 -1.47 -9.99
N MET A 47 -6.35 -1.02 -9.09
CA MET A 47 -7.76 -1.38 -9.08
C MET A 47 -8.59 -0.46 -9.97
N ARG A 48 -9.61 -0.99 -10.64
CA ARG A 48 -10.55 -0.19 -11.44
C ARG A 48 -12.00 -0.62 -11.23
N LEU A 49 -12.86 0.36 -10.98
CA LEU A 49 -14.32 0.18 -11.07
C LEU A 49 -14.76 0.37 -12.51
N ILE A 50 -15.44 -0.63 -13.07
CA ILE A 50 -15.90 -0.62 -14.46
C ILE A 50 -17.27 0.06 -14.54
N ASN A 51 -18.20 -0.36 -13.68
CA ASN A 51 -19.54 0.19 -13.61
C ASN A 51 -20.11 0.01 -12.19
N ALA A 52 -21.08 0.85 -11.87
CA ALA A 52 -21.92 0.72 -10.70
C ALA A 52 -23.36 1.08 -11.07
N SER A 53 -24.31 0.27 -10.63
CA SER A 53 -25.74 0.55 -10.70
C SER A 53 -26.39 0.27 -9.36
N GLU A 54 -27.50 0.94 -9.10
CA GLU A 54 -28.30 0.71 -7.91
C GLU A 54 -29.68 0.19 -8.32
N VAL A 55 -30.13 -0.86 -7.65
CA VAL A 55 -31.45 -1.46 -7.86
C VAL A 55 -32.03 -1.82 -6.49
N ASN A 56 -33.09 -1.11 -6.08
CA ASN A 56 -33.88 -1.42 -4.89
C ASN A 56 -33.05 -1.53 -3.58
N GLY A 57 -32.17 -0.56 -3.36
CA GLY A 57 -31.25 -0.48 -2.22
C GLY A 57 -30.03 -1.40 -2.30
N THR A 58 -29.84 -2.11 -3.42
CA THR A 58 -28.67 -2.95 -3.67
C THR A 58 -27.78 -2.31 -4.72
N ILE A 59 -26.50 -2.13 -4.39
CA ILE A 59 -25.51 -1.60 -5.33
C ILE A 59 -24.82 -2.78 -5.99
N HIS A 60 -24.91 -2.82 -7.32
CA HIS A 60 -24.24 -3.76 -8.20
C HIS A 60 -23.02 -3.08 -8.79
N LEU A 61 -21.84 -3.64 -8.59
CA LEU A 61 -20.60 -3.07 -9.13
C LEU A 61 -19.73 -4.17 -9.74
N ASN A 62 -19.02 -3.81 -10.80
CA ASN A 62 -17.98 -4.66 -11.37
C ASN A 62 -16.62 -4.02 -11.14
N ILE A 63 -15.73 -4.78 -10.51
CA ILE A 63 -14.38 -4.37 -10.16
C ILE A 63 -13.38 -5.26 -10.89
N THR A 64 -12.27 -4.66 -11.32
CA THR A 64 -11.17 -5.39 -11.94
C THR A 64 -9.83 -4.94 -11.38
N ASN A 65 -8.87 -5.83 -11.41
CA ASN A 65 -7.47 -5.52 -11.12
C ASN A 65 -6.74 -5.39 -12.46
N SER A 66 -6.35 -4.16 -12.80
CA SER A 66 -5.57 -3.86 -14.01
C SER A 66 -4.06 -3.94 -13.76
N GLY A 67 -3.64 -4.09 -12.50
CA GLY A 67 -2.24 -4.25 -12.12
C GLY A 67 -1.82 -5.72 -12.03
N ASP A 68 -0.55 -5.93 -11.69
CA ASP A 68 0.06 -7.27 -11.65
C ASP A 68 -0.03 -7.94 -10.27
N GLU A 69 -0.31 -7.17 -9.21
CA GLU A 69 -0.36 -7.68 -7.84
C GLU A 69 -1.78 -8.06 -7.40
N PRO A 70 -1.97 -9.21 -6.74
CA PRO A 70 -3.27 -9.63 -6.24
C PRO A 70 -3.77 -8.72 -5.10
N ILE A 71 -5.05 -8.36 -5.13
CA ILE A 71 -5.64 -7.43 -4.16
C ILE A 71 -6.55 -8.16 -3.18
N SER A 72 -6.32 -7.99 -1.88
CA SER A 72 -7.16 -8.59 -0.84
C SER A 72 -8.43 -7.76 -0.57
N PHE A 73 -9.59 -8.40 -0.56
CA PHE A 73 -10.86 -7.75 -0.22
C PHE A 73 -10.94 -7.32 1.27
N ASP A 74 -10.18 -7.96 2.16
CA ASP A 74 -10.10 -7.56 3.58
C ASP A 74 -9.43 -6.18 3.76
N LYS A 75 -8.57 -5.80 2.82
CA LYS A 75 -7.86 -4.51 2.79
C LYS A 75 -8.49 -3.52 1.80
N THR A 76 -9.62 -3.89 1.19
CA THR A 76 -10.35 -3.07 0.24
C THR A 76 -11.55 -2.42 0.92
N TRP A 77 -11.73 -1.11 0.69
CA TRP A 77 -12.79 -0.32 1.27
C TRP A 77 -13.55 0.44 0.19
N PHE A 78 -14.88 0.48 0.32
CA PHE A 78 -15.77 1.27 -0.52
C PHE A 78 -16.24 2.51 0.23
N SER A 79 -16.35 3.65 -0.45
CA SER A 79 -17.04 4.83 0.06
C SER A 79 -18.12 5.25 -0.94
N ILE A 80 -19.36 5.38 -0.45
CA ILE A 80 -20.52 5.77 -1.24
C ILE A 80 -20.83 7.24 -0.91
N ASP A 81 -20.79 8.10 -1.92
CA ASP A 81 -21.01 9.55 -1.81
C ASP A 81 -20.09 10.31 -0.84
N GLY A 82 -19.02 9.70 -0.34
CA GLY A 82 -18.15 10.26 0.70
C GLY A 82 -18.60 9.94 2.13
N SER A 83 -19.53 8.99 2.28
CA SER A 83 -19.94 8.45 3.58
C SER A 83 -18.86 7.56 4.19
N SER A 84 -19.11 7.08 5.42
CA SER A 84 -18.21 6.17 6.12
C SER A 84 -17.81 4.98 5.23
N PRO A 85 -16.50 4.66 5.14
CA PRO A 85 -16.05 3.51 4.38
C PRO A 85 -16.65 2.21 4.90
N ILE A 86 -16.99 1.31 3.98
CA ILE A 86 -17.44 -0.06 4.24
C ILE A 86 -16.43 -1.04 3.66
N ARG A 87 -16.19 -2.16 4.33
CA ARG A 87 -15.18 -3.12 3.88
C ARG A 87 -15.74 -4.04 2.79
N ALA A 88 -14.95 -4.37 1.78
CA ALA A 88 -15.40 -5.23 0.68
C ALA A 88 -15.69 -6.67 1.12
N SER A 89 -14.88 -7.21 2.04
CA SER A 89 -15.03 -8.57 2.59
C SER A 89 -16.38 -8.82 3.28
N ASP A 90 -17.03 -7.77 3.77
CA ASP A 90 -18.32 -7.88 4.47
C ASP A 90 -19.47 -8.17 3.50
N TYR A 91 -19.29 -7.86 2.20
CA TYR A 91 -20.31 -7.99 1.16
C TYR A 91 -19.95 -8.98 0.06
N HIS A 92 -18.69 -9.44 0.00
CA HIS A 92 -18.23 -10.42 -0.97
C HIS A 92 -17.45 -11.54 -0.27
N THR A 93 -18.04 -12.74 -0.25
CA THR A 93 -17.48 -13.92 0.43
C THR A 93 -17.07 -15.05 -0.50
N GLN A 94 -17.31 -14.91 -1.80
CA GLN A 94 -17.03 -15.95 -2.80
C GLN A 94 -15.52 -16.09 -3.03
N THR A 95 -14.79 -14.97 -2.99
CA THR A 95 -13.34 -14.91 -3.09
C THR A 95 -12.81 -13.89 -2.07
N THR A 96 -11.60 -14.12 -1.57
CA THR A 96 -10.92 -13.22 -0.62
C THR A 96 -9.89 -12.32 -1.29
N VAL A 97 -9.56 -12.64 -2.55
CA VAL A 97 -8.53 -11.97 -3.36
C VAL A 97 -9.06 -11.75 -4.77
N LEU A 98 -8.68 -10.63 -5.37
CA LEU A 98 -8.90 -10.27 -6.76
C LEU A 98 -7.56 -10.39 -7.51
N PHE A 99 -7.45 -11.38 -8.41
CA PHE A 99 -6.23 -11.56 -9.20
C PHE A 99 -6.16 -10.59 -10.38
N ALA A 100 -4.94 -10.36 -10.88
CA ALA A 100 -4.67 -9.53 -12.04
C ALA A 100 -5.49 -9.97 -13.26
N GLY A 101 -6.15 -9.02 -13.92
CA GLY A 101 -6.98 -9.24 -15.11
C GLY A 101 -8.37 -9.84 -14.85
N GLU A 102 -8.69 -10.24 -13.61
CA GLU A 102 -10.02 -10.74 -13.28
C GLU A 102 -11.04 -9.61 -13.16
N ILE A 103 -12.30 -9.94 -13.45
CA ILE A 103 -13.45 -9.07 -13.20
C ILE A 103 -14.34 -9.78 -12.19
N GLN A 104 -14.63 -9.11 -11.08
CA GLN A 104 -15.53 -9.61 -10.06
C GLN A 104 -16.77 -8.73 -9.95
N HIS A 105 -17.92 -9.39 -9.84
CA HIS A 105 -19.19 -8.75 -9.56
C HIS A 105 -19.45 -8.74 -8.06
N ILE A 106 -19.66 -7.57 -7.48
CA ILE A 106 -19.92 -7.39 -6.05
C ILE A 106 -21.29 -6.75 -5.86
N GLN A 107 -22.01 -7.24 -4.85
CA GLN A 107 -23.33 -6.75 -4.47
C GLN A 107 -23.28 -6.19 -3.05
N LEU A 108 -23.40 -4.87 -2.92
CA LEU A 108 -23.48 -4.22 -1.61
C LEU A 108 -24.96 -4.13 -1.22
N THR A 109 -25.39 -4.99 -0.32
CA THR A 109 -26.78 -5.05 0.19
C THR A 109 -26.87 -4.39 1.55
N GLY A 110 -28.04 -3.87 1.95
CA GLY A 110 -28.21 -3.33 3.31
C GLY A 110 -27.39 -2.07 3.64
N THR A 111 -26.86 -1.38 2.63
CA THR A 111 -26.09 -0.14 2.80
C THR A 111 -26.99 1.06 3.11
N GLY A 112 -28.30 0.98 2.80
CA GLY A 112 -29.28 2.04 3.02
C GLY A 112 -29.27 3.16 1.97
N PHE A 113 -28.42 3.08 0.95
CA PHE A 113 -28.39 4.03 -0.16
C PHE A 113 -29.36 3.61 -1.27
N THR A 114 -30.26 4.52 -1.67
CA THR A 114 -31.30 4.26 -2.68
C THR A 114 -31.18 5.15 -3.91
N SER A 115 -30.20 6.06 -3.95
CA SER A 115 -29.89 6.92 -5.11
C SER A 115 -28.46 7.46 -5.02
N PRO A 116 -27.44 6.58 -4.92
CA PRO A 116 -26.06 7.02 -4.80
C PRO A 116 -25.57 7.69 -6.09
N THR A 117 -24.69 8.69 -5.97
CA THR A 117 -24.16 9.44 -7.13
C THR A 117 -22.78 8.97 -7.55
N ARG A 118 -21.95 8.57 -6.57
CA ARG A 118 -20.57 8.13 -6.79
C ARG A 118 -20.16 7.03 -5.83
N LEU A 119 -19.39 6.08 -6.34
CA LEU A 119 -18.78 5.00 -5.58
C LEU A 119 -17.27 5.10 -5.76
N PHE A 120 -16.55 5.11 -4.65
CA PHE A 120 -15.10 5.02 -4.62
C PHE A 120 -14.68 3.71 -3.99
N VAL A 121 -13.58 3.16 -4.47
CA VAL A 121 -12.86 2.06 -3.85
C VAL A 121 -11.43 2.50 -3.57
N ALA A 122 -10.87 2.01 -2.48
CA ALA A 122 -9.46 2.12 -2.18
C ALA A 122 -8.93 0.82 -1.58
N SER A 123 -7.72 0.42 -1.97
CA SER A 123 -6.99 -0.70 -1.39
C SER A 123 -5.50 -0.48 -1.52
N MET A 124 -4.77 -0.46 -0.39
CA MET A 124 -3.31 -0.46 -0.34
C MET A 124 -2.62 0.56 -1.29
N GLY A 125 -3.13 1.79 -1.38
CA GLY A 125 -2.60 2.85 -2.26
C GLY A 125 -3.35 2.98 -3.59
N GLY A 126 -3.85 1.86 -4.12
CA GLY A 126 -4.73 1.85 -5.29
C GLY A 126 -6.10 2.46 -5.00
N GLN A 127 -6.63 3.25 -5.94
CA GLN A 127 -7.96 3.85 -5.82
C GLN A 127 -8.66 3.95 -7.16
N SER A 128 -9.99 3.84 -7.15
CA SER A 128 -10.81 4.05 -8.34
C SER A 128 -12.18 4.57 -7.97
N GLY A 129 -12.79 5.33 -8.86
CA GLY A 129 -14.12 5.90 -8.67
C GLY A 129 -14.97 5.76 -9.90
N VAL A 130 -16.26 5.57 -9.71
CA VAL A 130 -17.26 5.52 -10.78
C VAL A 130 -18.50 6.29 -10.37
N SER A 131 -19.14 6.94 -11.33
CA SER A 131 -20.47 7.51 -11.14
C SER A 131 -21.53 6.47 -11.45
N PHE A 132 -22.63 6.49 -10.70
CA PHE A 132 -23.78 5.64 -11.01
C PHE A 132 -24.46 6.13 -12.30
N SER A 133 -24.95 5.18 -13.11
CA SER A 133 -25.71 5.45 -14.34
C SER A 133 -27.19 5.16 -14.16
#